data_AF-A0A2J6PYB1-F1
#
_entry.id   AF-A0A2J6PYB1-F1
#
_cell.length_a   1.000
_cell.length_b   1.000
_cell.length_c   1.000
_cell.angle_alpha   90.00
_cell.angle_beta   90.00
_cell.angle_gamma   90.00
#
_symmetry.space_group_name_H-M   'P 1'
#
loop_
_entity.id
_entity.type
_entity.pdbx_description
1 polymer ?
#
loop_
_entity_poly.entity_id
_entity_poly.type
_entity_poly.pdbx_seq_one_letter_code
_entity_poly.pdbx_strand_id
1 'polypeptide(L)' 'MPPIHRILVKTHHMTSRKKILTLTQAAHNLQCSLLLKTGPHPPGIMLAEGEQAEEWLKVVKVIGASCIWIVRGIRLIKK' A
#
# COMPACT_ATOMS: atom_id res chain seq x y z
N MET A 1 -17.91 5.10 15.77
CA MET A 1 -16.76 4.34 15.29
C MET A 1 -16.34 4.92 13.95
N PRO A 2 -15.11 5.42 13.82
CA PRO A 2 -14.60 5.87 12.53
C PRO A 2 -14.60 4.71 11.53
N PRO A 3 -14.81 4.97 10.22
CA PRO A 3 -14.78 3.92 9.21
C PRO A 3 -13.36 3.38 9.05
N ILE A 4 -13.19 2.08 9.24
CA ILE A 4 -11.91 1.41 9.00
C ILE A 4 -11.75 1.25 7.49
N HIS A 5 -10.69 1.83 6.93
CA HIS A 5 -10.37 1.71 5.52
C HIS A 5 -9.44 0.53 5.27
N ARG A 6 -9.79 -0.29 4.27
CA ARG A 6 -8.99 -1.42 3.78
C ARG A 6 -8.50 -1.12 2.38
N ILE A 7 -7.19 -1.02 2.21
CA ILE A 7 -6.58 -0.62 0.95
C ILE A 7 -5.60 -1.69 0.51
N LEU A 8 -5.90 -2.32 -0.63
CA LEU A 8 -5.03 -3.30 -1.26
C LEU A 8 -4.31 -2.64 -2.43
N VAL A 9 -3.00 -2.77 -2.46
CA VAL A 9 -2.13 -2.25 -3.50
C VAL A 9 -1.35 -3.43 -4.07
N LYS A 10 -1.50 -3.67 -5.38
CA LYS A 10 -0.69 -4.65 -6.11
C LYS A 10 0.36 -3.92 -6.91
N THR A 11 1.58 -4.42 -6.87
CA THR A 11 2.71 -3.86 -7.61
C THR A 11 3.29 -4.90 -8.54
N HIS A 12 3.69 -4.49 -9.75
CA HIS A 12 4.34 -5.41 -10.69
C HIS A 12 5.71 -5.83 -10.14
N HIS A 13 6.49 -4.88 -9.62
CA HIS A 13 7.72 -5.15 -8.88
C HIS A 13 7.81 -4.22 -7.68
N MET A 14 8.09 -4.81 -6.51
CA MET A 14 8.40 -4.07 -5.30
C MET A 14 9.64 -4.65 -4.62
N THR A 15 10.80 -4.22 -5.09
CA THR A 15 12.10 -4.77 -4.68
C THR A 15 12.99 -3.74 -3.99
N SER A 16 12.66 -2.45 -4.07
CA SER A 16 13.45 -1.40 -3.42
C SER A 16 13.22 -1.40 -1.91
N ARG A 17 14.23 -1.84 -1.14
CA ARG A 17 14.23 -1.84 0.33
C ARG A 17 13.92 -0.46 0.92
N LYS A 18 14.43 0.62 0.31
CA LYS A 18 14.16 1.99 0.73
C LYS A 18 12.65 2.30 0.69
N LYS A 19 11.96 1.92 -0.39
CA LYS A 19 10.50 2.12 -0.52
C LYS A 19 9.71 1.34 0.52
N ILE A 20 10.12 0.10 0.79
CA ILE A 20 9.49 -0.78 1.79
C ILE A 20 9.60 -0.15 3.19
N LEU A 21 10.79 0.34 3.56
CA LEU A 21 11.02 0.99 4.85
C LEU A 21 10.18 2.27 4.99
N THR A 22 10.14 3.13 3.97
CA THR A 22 9.31 4.35 4.00
C THR A 22 7.83 4.02 4.17
N LEU A 23 7.32 3.00 3.49
CA LEU A 23 5.92 2.58 3.62
C LEU A 23 5.59 1.96 4.96
N THR A 24 6.51 1.18 5.51
CA THR A 24 6.36 0.58 6.85
C THR A 24 6.37 1.67 7.92
N GLN A 25 7.28 2.65 7.81
CA GLN A 25 7.34 3.78 8.71
C GLN A 25 6.08 4.65 8.61
N ALA A 26 5.58 4.89 7.40
CA ALA A 26 4.34 5.64 7.20
C ALA A 26 3.14 4.94 7.84
N ALA A 27 3.04 3.61 7.72
CA ALA A 27 1.96 2.85 8.35
C ALA A 27 2.06 2.90 9.89
N HIS A 28 3.28 2.78 10.44
CA HIS A 28 3.51 2.89 11.88
C HIS A 28 3.10 4.27 12.41
N ASN A 29 3.47 5.34 11.71
CA ASN A 29 3.13 6.72 12.11
C ASN A 29 1.62 6.99 12.03
N LEU A 30 0.93 6.38 11.06
CA LEU A 30 -0.52 6.52 10.85
C LEU A 30 -1.35 5.48 11.63
N GLN A 31 -0.72 4.73 12.55
CA GLN A 31 -1.38 3.67 13.34
C GLN A 31 -2.19 2.67 12.48
N CYS A 32 -1.68 2.36 11.29
CA CYS A 32 -2.29 1.43 10.35
C CYS A 32 -1.62 0.05 10.46
N SER A 33 -2.40 -1.01 10.39
CA SER A 33 -1.89 -2.37 10.21
C SER A 33 -1.45 -2.57 8.76
N LEU A 34 -0.22 -3.04 8.54
CA LEU A 34 0.36 -3.19 7.21
C LEU A 34 0.87 -4.62 6.98
N LEU A 35 0.41 -5.23 5.89
CA LEU A 35 0.91 -6.51 5.38
C LEU A 35 1.61 -6.27 4.04
N LEU A 36 2.89 -6.62 3.96
CA LEU A 36 3.70 -6.46 2.76
C LEU A 36 4.22 -7.84 2.33
N LYS A 37 3.88 -8.24 1.11
CA LYS A 37 4.48 -9.38 0.43
C LYS A 37 5.38 -8.84 -0.67
N THR A 38 6.69 -8.95 -0.47
CA THR A 38 7.71 -8.60 -1.46
C THR A 38 8.46 -9.86 -1.85
N GLY A 39 8.73 -10.02 -3.13
CA GLY A 39 9.36 -11.22 -3.66
C GLY A 39 9.98 -10.98 -5.03
N PRO A 40 10.85 -11.92 -5.48
CA PRO A 40 11.49 -11.84 -6.80
C PRO A 40 10.50 -12.03 -7.95
N HIS A 41 9.39 -12.74 -7.71
CA HIS A 41 8.36 -13.00 -8.71
C HIS A 41 7.15 -12.06 -8.50
N PRO A 42 6.66 -11.38 -9.55
CA PRO A 42 5.42 -10.60 -9.50
C PRO A 42 4.20 -11.44 -9.10
N PRO A 43 3.16 -10.82 -8.51
CA PRO A 43 3.07 -9.43 -8.04
C PRO A 43 3.49 -9.26 -6.57
N GLY A 44 4.04 -8.09 -6.24
CA GLY A 44 4.12 -7.63 -4.86
C GLY A 44 2.73 -7.20 -4.37
N ILE A 45 2.39 -7.51 -3.12
CA ILE A 45 1.08 -7.18 -2.54
C ILE A 45 1.28 -6.40 -1.25
N MET A 46 0.51 -5.32 -1.09
CA MET A 46 0.50 -4.50 0.12
C MET A 46 -0.94 -4.28 0.57
N LEU A 47 -1.24 -4.58 1.82
CA LEU A 47 -2.54 -4.35 2.42
C LEU A 47 -2.35 -3.44 3.63
N ALA A 48 -3.01 -2.29 3.62
CA ALA A 48 -3.11 -1.40 4.77
C ALA A 48 -4.54 -1.39 5.30
N GLU A 49 -4.69 -1.54 6.62
CA GLU A 49 -5.96 -1.50 7.33
C GLU A 49 -5.87 -0.53 8.51
N GLY A 50 -6.79 0.43 8.57
CA GLY A 50 -6.84 1.41 9.65
C GLY A 50 -7.70 2.62 9.29
N GLU A 51 -7.92 3.50 10.27
CA GLU A 51 -8.68 4.75 10.07
C GLU A 51 -7.94 5.71 9.13
N GLN A 52 -6.60 5.74 9.21
CA GLN A 52 -5.73 6.60 8.39
C GLN A 52 -5.14 5.87 7.18
N ALA A 53 -5.67 4.71 6.78
CA ALA A 53 -5.14 3.96 5.64
C ALA A 53 -5.23 4.78 4.33
N GLU A 54 -6.21 5.68 4.20
CA GLU A 54 -6.31 6.59 3.06
C GLU A 54 -5.12 7.55 2.92
N GLU A 55 -4.58 8.02 4.04
CA GLU A 55 -3.40 8.89 4.08
C GLU A 55 -2.15 8.10 3.74
N TRP A 56 -2.06 6.86 4.21
CA TRP A 56 -1.01 5.93 3.79
C TRP A 56 -1.01 5.72 2.27
N LEU A 57 -2.19 5.62 1.65
CA LEU A 57 -2.30 5.51 0.19
C LEU A 57 -1.78 6.76 -0.54
N LYS A 58 -1.88 7.96 0.04
CA LYS A 58 -1.28 9.17 -0.55
C LYS A 58 0.25 9.05 -0.58
N VAL A 59 0.86 8.54 0.50
CA VAL A 59 2.30 8.29 0.58
C VAL A 59 2.73 7.28 -0.50
N VAL A 60 1.98 6.20 -0.67
CA VAL A 60 2.22 5.19 -1.73
C VAL A 60 2.23 5.80 -3.12
N LYS A 61 1.31 6.75 -3.41
CA LYS A 61 1.25 7.45 -4.71
C LYS A 61 2.45 8.35 -4.95
N VAL A 62 2.94 9.04 -3.91
CA VAL A 62 4.11 9.94 -4.02
C VAL A 62 5.40 9.16 -4.29
N ILE A 63 5.55 7.96 -3.71
CA ILE A 63 6.76 7.13 -3.86
C ILE A 63 6.92 6.54 -5.28
N GLY A 64 5.94 6.78 -6.18
CA GLY A 64 6.08 6.48 -7.60
C GLY A 64 6.42 5.01 -7.86
N ALA A 65 5.64 4.09 -7.30
CA ALA A 65 5.69 2.71 -7.78
C ALA A 65 5.01 2.71 -9.15
N SER A 66 5.81 2.81 -10.21
CA SER A 66 5.41 3.01 -11.61
C SER A 66 4.43 1.96 -12.16
N CYS A 67 4.07 0.94 -11.38
CA CYS A 67 3.11 -0.10 -11.72
C CYS A 67 2.27 -0.48 -10.49
N ILE A 68 1.53 0.47 -9.91
CA ILE A 68 0.61 0.23 -8.79
C ILE A 68 -0.83 0.07 -9.29
N TRP A 69 -1.43 -1.07 -8.95
CA TRP A 69 -2.87 -1.32 -9.10
C TRP A 69 -3.51 -1.20 -7.72
N ILE A 70 -4.23 -0.11 -7.49
CA ILE A 70 -4.96 0.10 -6.24
C ILE A 70 -6.32 -0.59 -6.36
N VAL A 71 -6.57 -1.56 -5.50
CA VAL A 71 -7.85 -2.23 -5.34
C VAL A 71 -8.50 -1.68 -4.07
N ARG A 72 -9.45 -0.76 -4.23
CA ARG A 72 -10.35 -0.35 -3.15
C ARG A 72 -11.64 -1.14 -3.34
N GLY A 73 -11.97 -2.02 -2.38
CA GLY A 73 -13.22 -2.79 -2.35
C GLY A 73 -13.64 -3.37 -3.70
N ILE A 74 -13.05 -4.51 -4.12
CA ILE A 74 -13.44 -5.30 -5.32
C ILE A 74 -13.42 -4.55 -6.67
N ARG A 75 -13.16 -3.23 -6.72
CA ARG A 75 -13.08 -2.47 -7.97
C ARG A 75 -11.64 -2.11 -8.32
N LEU A 76 -11.19 -2.62 -9.47
CA LEU A 76 -9.99 -2.16 -10.16
C LEU A 76 -10.20 -0.70 -10.56
N ILE A 77 -9.49 0.22 -9.94
CA ILE A 77 -9.39 1.60 -10.43
C ILE A 77 -8.15 1.65 -11.32
N LYS A 78 -8.35 1.55 -12.64
CA LYS A 78 -7.31 1.91 -13.62
C LYS A 78 -7.12 3.43 -13.56
N LYS A 79 -5.90 3.89 -13.30
CA LYS A 79 -5.41 5.19 -13.76
C LYS A 79 -4.32 4.94 -14.78
#